data_AF-A0A452Y6U2-F1
#
_entry.id   AF-A0A452Y6U2-F1
#
_cell.length_a   1.000
_cell.length_b   1.000
_cell.length_c   1.000
_cell.angle_alpha   90.00
_cell.angle_beta   90.00
_cell.angle_gamma   90.00
#
_symmetry.space_group_name_H-M   'P 1'
#
loop_
_entity.id
_entity.type
_entity.pdbx_description
1 polymer ?
#
loop_
_entity_poly.entity_id
_entity_poly.type
_entity_poly.pdbx_seq_one_letter_code
_entity_poly.pdbx_strand_id
1 'polypeptide(L)' 'MVNSARPRVSVIFFGGPPPRETLAPLPQLVGEGGRSRYREFTWREYKASAYRTKLAANRLCHFETTS' A
#
# COMPACT_ATOMS: atom_id res chain seq x y z
N MET A 1 -9.11 -21.45 7.88
CA MET A 1 -9.06 -22.43 8.98
C MET A 1 -7.78 -22.20 9.75
N VAL A 2 -7.84 -22.15 11.08
CA VAL A 2 -6.65 -22.07 11.94
C VAL A 2 -6.40 -23.44 12.56
N ASN A 3 -5.14 -23.73 12.93
CA ASN A 3 -4.81 -24.99 13.59
C ASN A 3 -5.32 -24.96 15.05
N SER A 4 -6.23 -25.86 15.41
CA SER A 4 -6.79 -25.98 16.77
C SER A 4 -5.93 -26.84 17.69
N ALA A 5 -5.04 -27.68 17.16
CA ALA A 5 -4.24 -28.63 17.92
C ALA A 5 -2.97 -28.00 18.51
N ARG A 6 -2.52 -26.86 17.98
CA ARG A 6 -1.28 -26.20 18.45
C ARG A 6 -1.41 -24.68 18.43
N PRO A 7 -0.95 -23.99 19.49
CA PRO A 7 -0.87 -22.53 19.47
C PRO A 7 0.13 -22.07 18.41
N ARG A 8 -0.20 -20.98 17.71
CA ARG A 8 0.70 -20.29 16.76
C ARG A 8 1.05 -18.93 17.32
N VAL A 9 2.34 -18.66 17.47
CA VAL A 9 2.86 -17.35 17.86
C VAL A 9 3.58 -16.72 16.67
N SER A 10 3.36 -15.44 16.43
CA SER A 10 4.06 -14.68 15.40
C SER A 10 4.31 -13.25 15.84
N VAL A 11 5.50 -12.75 15.53
CA VAL A 11 5.88 -11.34 15.67
C VAL A 11 6.03 -10.78 14.26
N ILE A 12 5.48 -9.60 14.01
CA ILE A 12 5.54 -8.95 12.70
C ILE A 12 5.99 -7.51 12.90
N PHE A 13 6.99 -7.11 12.13
CA PHE A 13 7.39 -5.72 11.98
C PHE A 13 6.84 -5.18 10.67
N PHE A 14 6.17 -4.02 10.74
CA PHE A 14 5.66 -3.32 9.55
C PHE A 14 6.44 -2.01 9.37
N GLY A 15 7.34 -1.98 8.38
CA GLY A 15 8.07 -0.78 8.00
C GLY A 15 7.24 0.11 7.07
N GLY A 16 7.01 1.36 7.46
CA GLY A 16 6.37 2.38 6.63
C GLY A 16 7.17 3.68 6.64
N PRO A 17 7.12 4.48 5.56
CA PRO A 17 7.83 5.75 5.47
C PRO A 17 7.21 6.84 6.39
N PRO A 18 7.84 8.02 6.50
CA PRO A 18 7.25 9.16 7.21
C PRO A 18 5.86 9.52 6.67
N PRO A 19 4.93 10.04 7.50
CA PRO A 19 3.56 10.33 7.07
C PRO A 19 3.45 11.29 5.86
N ARG A 20 4.40 12.21 5.72
CA ARG A 20 4.42 13.21 4.64
C ARG A 20 5.20 12.76 3.41
N GLU A 21 5.79 11.56 3.43
CA GLU A 21 6.48 11.00 2.26
C GLU A 21 5.48 10.79 1.12
N THR A 22 5.79 11.32 -0.05
CA THR A 22 5.03 11.08 -1.28
C THR A 22 5.42 9.74 -1.87
N LEU A 23 4.43 8.89 -2.10
CA LEU A 23 4.58 7.60 -2.76
C LEU A 23 4.35 7.79 -4.26
N ALA A 24 5.40 7.51 -5.01
CA ALA A 24 5.42 7.49 -6.47
C ALA A 24 6.37 6.37 -6.93
N PRO A 25 6.28 5.90 -8.18
CA PRO A 25 7.27 5.00 -8.74
C PRO A 25 8.66 5.63 -8.70
N LEU A 26 9.67 4.82 -8.40
CA LEU A 26 11.06 5.26 -8.53
C LEU A 26 11.33 5.61 -10.01
N PRO A 27 11.95 6.77 -10.31
CA PRO A 27 12.18 7.18 -11.70
C PRO A 27 12.94 6.14 -12.53
N GLN A 28 13.88 5.40 -11.91
CA GLN A 28 14.66 4.37 -12.59
C GLN A 28 13.81 3.15 -13.04
N LEU A 29 12.60 2.99 -12.51
CA LEU A 29 11.73 1.84 -12.79
C LEU A 29 10.66 2.12 -13.86
N VAL A 30 10.39 3.39 -14.18
CA VAL A 30 9.34 3.76 -15.14
C VAL A 30 9.88 3.81 -16.58
N GLY A 31 11.19 4.04 -16.76
CA GLY A 31 11.80 4.17 -18.08
C GLY A 31 11.34 5.42 -18.84
N GLU A 32 12.00 5.72 -19.95
CA GLU A 32 11.60 6.83 -20.81
C GLU A 32 10.22 6.56 -21.45
N GLY A 33 9.30 7.52 -21.31
CA GLY A 33 7.93 7.39 -21.84
C GLY A 33 6.99 6.47 -21.05
N GLY A 34 7.46 5.87 -19.95
CA GLY A 34 6.61 5.06 -19.08
C GLY A 34 5.56 5.89 -18.36
N ARG A 35 4.38 5.29 -18.15
CA ARG A 35 3.27 5.91 -17.41
C ARG A 35 3.13 5.24 -16.06
N SER A 36 3.01 6.05 -15.00
CA SER A 36 2.66 5.52 -13.68
C SER A 36 1.24 4.98 -13.71
N ARG A 37 1.04 3.77 -13.19
CA ARG A 37 -0.29 3.17 -12.98
C ARG A 37 -1.06 3.87 -11.86
N TYR A 38 -0.34 4.48 -10.91
CA TYR A 38 -0.91 5.10 -9.73
C TYR A 38 -0.62 6.60 -9.74
N ARG A 39 -1.59 7.40 -9.29
CA ARG A 39 -1.35 8.81 -8.98
C ARG A 39 -0.41 8.91 -7.78
N GLU A 40 0.20 10.07 -7.60
CA GLU A 40 0.99 10.35 -6.39
C GLU A 40 0.06 10.52 -5.17
N PHE A 41 0.48 9.98 -4.04
CA PHE A 41 -0.22 10.14 -2.75
C PHE A 41 0.75 9.99 -1.60
N THR A 42 0.47 10.62 -0.48
CA THR A 42 1.28 10.49 0.74
C THR A 42 1.02 9.20 1.47
N TRP A 43 1.99 8.75 2.26
CA TRP A 43 1.79 7.61 3.16
C TRP A 43 0.63 7.84 4.15
N ARG A 44 0.45 9.07 4.63
CA ARG A 44 -0.70 9.45 5.47
C ARG A 44 -2.04 9.18 4.77
N GLU A 45 -2.16 9.54 3.50
CA GLU A 45 -3.39 9.33 2.72
C GLU A 45 -3.67 7.86 2.49
N TYR A 46 -2.64 7.08 2.14
CA TYR A 46 -2.77 5.63 2.01
C TYR A 46 -3.21 4.98 3.32
N LYS A 47 -2.56 5.35 4.43
CA LYS A 47 -2.88 4.81 5.76
C LYS A 47 -4.31 5.19 6.18
N ALA A 48 -4.73 6.44 5.96
CA ALA A 48 -6.09 6.90 6.24
C ALA A 48 -7.13 6.15 5.39
N SER A 49 -6.86 5.93 4.11
CA SER A 49 -7.70 5.11 3.22
C SER A 49 -7.79 3.66 3.72
N ALA A 50 -6.66 3.05 4.08
CA ALA A 50 -6.60 1.67 4.57
C ALA A 50 -7.50 1.44 5.80
N TYR A 51 -7.50 2.34 6.78
CA TYR A 51 -8.35 2.24 7.97
C TYR A 51 -9.85 2.45 7.71
N ARG A 52 -10.22 3.03 6.56
CA ARG A 52 -11.61 3.22 6.13
C ARG A 52 -12.16 2.05 5.31
N THR A 53 -11.33 1.05 5.01
CA THR A 53 -11.69 -0.09 4.16
C THR A 53 -11.63 -1.42 4.91
N LYS A 54 -12.31 -2.43 4.37
CA LYS A 54 -12.25 -3.80 4.91
C LYS A 54 -10.83 -4.39 4.77
N LEU A 55 -10.52 -5.40 5.58
CA LEU A 55 -9.24 -6.12 5.51
C LEU A 55 -8.96 -6.66 4.10
N ALA A 56 -10.00 -7.18 3.42
CA ALA A 56 -9.90 -7.78 2.10
C ALA A 56 -10.04 -6.79 0.92
N ALA A 57 -10.16 -5.49 1.18
CA ALA A 57 -10.36 -4.51 0.11
C ALA A 57 -9.09 -4.32 -0.74
N ASN A 58 -9.25 -4.15 -2.06
CA ASN A 58 -8.16 -3.68 -2.92
C ASN A 58 -7.94 -2.18 -2.68
N ARG A 59 -7.07 -1.85 -1.72
CA ARG A 59 -6.84 -0.45 -1.31
C ARG A 59 -6.11 0.39 -2.36
N LEU A 60 -5.36 -0.25 -3.26
CA LEU A 60 -4.58 0.46 -4.29
C LEU A 60 -5.45 1.00 -5.43
N CYS A 61 -6.64 0.42 -5.68
CA CYS A 61 -7.52 0.91 -6.75
C CYS A 61 -7.97 2.36 -6.54
N HIS A 62 -8.05 2.83 -5.29
CA HIS A 62 -8.37 4.22 -4.95
C HIS A 62 -7.31 5.24 -5.38
N PHE A 63 -6.16 4.76 -5.84
CA PHE A 63 -5.01 5.57 -6.23
C PHE A 63 -4.57 5.28 -7.67
N GLU A 64 -5.31 4.51 -8.45
CA GLU A 64 -5.01 4.32 -9.87
C GLU A 64 -5.20 5.64 -10.64
N THR A 65 -4.36 5.89 -11.64
CA THR A 65 -4.54 7.02 -12.56
C THR A 65 -5.83 6.83 -13.36
N THR A 66 -6.64 7.88 -13.48
CA THR A 66 -7.79 7.86 -14.39
C THR A 66 -7.27 7.93 -15.82
N SER A 67 -7.67 6.97 -16.66
CA SER A 67 -7.41 6.99 -18.11
C SER A 67 -8.20 8.10 -18.80
#